data_AF-A0A015JVN0-F1
#
_entry.id   AF-A0A015JVN0-F1
#
_cell.length_a   1.000
_cell.length_b   1.000
_cell.length_c   1.000
_cell.angle_alpha   90.00
_cell.angle_beta   90.00
_cell.angle_gamma   90.00
#
_symmetry.space_group_name_H-M   'P 1'
#
loop_
_entity.id
_entity.type
_entity.pdbx_description
1 polymer ?
#
loop_
_entity_poly.entity_id
_entity_poly.type
_entity_poly.pdbx_seq_one_letter_code
_entity_poly.pdbx_strand_id
1 'polypeptide(L)'
;MLETADKDLIGFFDELYAGTNPNTKSETTNNNNKKKLVSLCYFLASINNKYINGIKVDIGSYLETSGASSSSIDTLANIGVSVTRKQ
;
A
#
# COMPACT_ATOMS: atom_id res chain seq x y z
N MET A 1 10.69 4.58 -6.85
CA MET A 1 9.35 5.22 -6.99
C MET A 1 8.33 4.12 -7.19
N LEU A 2 7.03 4.37 -6.97
CA LEU A 2 5.97 3.35 -7.15
C LEU A 2 6.05 2.66 -8.52
N GLU A 3 6.29 3.43 -9.59
CA GLU A 3 6.47 2.92 -10.96
C GLU A 3 7.76 2.10 -11.17
N THR A 4 8.74 2.21 -10.26
CA THR A 4 9.95 1.37 -10.26
C THR A 4 9.70 0.01 -9.64
N ALA A 5 8.71 -0.07 -8.72
CA ALA A 5 8.40 -1.30 -8.00
C ALA A 5 7.41 -2.19 -8.78
N ASP A 6 6.61 -1.59 -9.68
CA ASP A 6 5.61 -2.29 -10.48
C ASP A 6 5.58 -1.74 -11.91
N LYS A 7 5.83 -2.61 -12.88
CA LYS A 7 5.82 -2.28 -14.31
C LYS A 7 4.43 -1.84 -14.81
N ASP A 8 3.37 -2.29 -14.14
CA ASP A 8 1.99 -1.97 -14.51
C ASP A 8 1.60 -0.55 -14.04
N LEU A 9 2.43 0.09 -13.21
CA LEU A 9 2.29 1.48 -12.79
C LEU A 9 3.02 2.47 -13.71
N ILE A 10 3.80 2.02 -14.71
CA ILE A 10 4.52 2.93 -15.61
C ILE A 10 3.53 3.83 -16.36
N GLY A 11 3.68 5.15 -16.22
CA GLY A 11 2.83 6.15 -16.86
C GLY A 11 1.57 6.50 -16.07
N PHE A 12 1.31 5.81 -14.96
CA PHE A 12 0.16 6.10 -14.09
C PHE A 12 0.18 7.52 -13.55
N PHE A 13 1.36 8.02 -13.14
CA PHE A 13 1.47 9.39 -12.65
C PHE A 13 1.24 10.43 -13.75
N ASP A 14 1.66 10.12 -14.99
CA ASP A 14 1.45 11.01 -16.14
C ASP A 14 -0.04 11.12 -16.49
N GLU A 15 -0.77 10.01 -16.46
CA GLU A 15 -2.23 10.00 -16.64
C GLU A 15 -2.96 10.80 -15.54
N LEU A 16 -2.59 10.57 -14.27
CA LEU A 16 -3.14 11.34 -13.15
C LEU A 16 -2.86 12.84 -13.31
N TYR A 17 -1.65 13.19 -13.71
CA TYR A 17 -1.25 14.58 -13.92
C TYR A 17 -2.00 15.21 -15.11
N ALA A 18 -2.16 14.49 -16.22
CA ALA A 18 -2.94 14.92 -17.37
C ALA A 18 -4.41 15.19 -16.99
N GLY A 19 -4.99 14.36 -16.13
CA GLY A 19 -6.33 14.54 -15.57
C GLY A 19 -6.50 15.85 -14.77
N THR A 20 -5.41 16.46 -14.29
CA THR A 20 -5.48 17.78 -13.64
C THR A 20 -5.65 18.94 -14.63
N ASN A 21 -5.68 18.67 -15.94
CA ASN A 21 -5.69 19.67 -17.01
C ASN A 21 -4.60 20.73 -16.80
N PRO A 22 -3.31 20.34 -16.91
CA PRO A 22 -2.20 21.20 -16.56
C PRO A 22 -2.01 22.38 -17.52
N ASN A 23 -2.47 22.25 -18.78
CA ASN A 23 -2.34 23.26 -19.81
C ASN A 23 -3.17 24.53 -19.52
N THR A 24 -4.21 24.43 -18.69
CA THR A 24 -5.04 25.58 -18.31
C THR A 24 -4.64 26.18 -16.96
N LYS A 25 -3.48 25.80 -16.42
CA LYS A 25 -3.06 26.15 -15.04
C LYS A 25 -1.70 26.81 -15.04
N SER A 26 -1.49 27.67 -14.05
CA SER A 26 -0.18 28.28 -13.81
C SER A 26 0.85 27.23 -13.39
N GLU A 27 2.12 27.54 -13.60
CA GLU A 27 3.23 26.71 -13.16
C GLU A 27 3.18 26.41 -11.65
N THR A 28 2.88 27.42 -10.83
CA THR A 28 2.71 27.26 -9.38
C THR A 28 1.62 26.25 -9.04
N THR A 29 0.45 26.35 -9.69
CA THR A 29 -0.65 25.40 -9.46
C THR A 29 -0.28 24.00 -9.93
N ASN A 30 0.39 23.88 -11.08
CA ASN A 30 0.86 22.61 -11.60
C ASN A 30 1.87 21.93 -10.67
N ASN A 31 2.83 22.68 -10.14
CA ASN A 31 3.80 22.17 -9.16
C ASN A 31 3.12 21.71 -7.87
N ASN A 32 2.12 22.45 -7.39
CA ASN A 32 1.33 22.05 -6.23
C ASN A 32 0.49 20.79 -6.51
N ASN A 33 -0.11 20.67 -7.69
CA ASN A 33 -0.88 19.49 -8.09
C ASN A 33 0.00 18.24 -8.14
N LYS A 34 1.21 18.32 -8.72
CA LYS A 34 2.16 17.19 -8.72
C LYS A 34 2.46 16.70 -7.30
N LYS A 35 2.75 17.61 -6.36
CA LYS A 35 2.98 17.25 -4.95
C LYS A 35 1.77 16.56 -4.32
N LYS A 36 0.56 17.10 -4.54
CA LYS A 36 -0.68 16.52 -4.01
C LYS A 36 -0.97 15.14 -4.58
N LEU A 37 -0.73 14.91 -5.87
CA LEU A 37 -0.89 13.59 -6.50
C LEU A 37 0.07 12.56 -5.91
N VAL A 38 1.33 12.93 -5.68
CA VAL A 38 2.29 12.08 -4.97
C VAL A 38 1.80 11.77 -3.56
N SER A 39 1.35 12.77 -2.79
CA SER A 39 0.77 12.55 -1.47
C SER A 39 -0.45 11.64 -1.49
N LEU A 40 -1.34 11.77 -2.48
CA LEU A 40 -2.50 10.90 -2.66
C LEU A 40 -2.08 9.46 -2.93
N CYS A 41 -1.08 9.23 -3.78
CA CYS A 41 -0.59 7.88 -4.06
C CYS A 41 0.01 7.23 -2.80
N TYR A 42 0.79 7.98 -2.03
CA TYR A 42 1.28 7.49 -0.72
C TYR A 42 0.16 7.22 0.27
N PHE A 43 -0.86 8.07 0.30
CA PHE A 43 -2.03 7.86 1.14
C PHE A 43 -2.77 6.56 0.78
N LEU A 44 -3.06 6.34 -0.50
CA LEU A 44 -3.69 5.11 -1.00
C LEU A 44 -2.83 3.88 -0.69
N ALA A 45 -1.52 3.95 -0.90
CA ALA A 45 -0.60 2.87 -0.55
C ALA A 45 -0.61 2.60 0.97
N SER A 46 -0.66 3.65 1.80
CA SER A 46 -0.74 3.51 3.27
C SER A 46 -2.05 2.87 3.73
N ILE A 47 -3.17 3.18 3.07
CA ILE A 47 -4.47 2.54 3.33
C ILE A 47 -4.35 1.05 3.02
N ASN A 48 -3.85 0.70 1.82
CA ASN A 48 -3.69 -0.69 1.43
C ASN A 48 -2.78 -1.45 2.40
N ASN A 49 -1.65 -0.85 2.79
CA ASN A 49 -0.74 -1.43 3.77
C ASN A 49 -1.40 -1.61 5.14
N LYS A 50 -2.24 -0.66 5.59
CA LYS A 50 -2.97 -0.75 6.86
C LYS A 50 -4.00 -1.88 6.83
N TYR A 51 -4.78 -2.00 5.75
CA TYR A 51 -5.80 -3.06 5.63
C TYR A 51 -5.15 -4.44 5.47
N ILE A 52 -4.16 -4.57 4.60
CA ILE A 52 -3.45 -5.84 4.40
C ILE A 52 -2.75 -6.28 5.68
N ASN A 53 -2.04 -5.39 6.37
CA ASN A 53 -1.40 -5.75 7.63
C ASN A 53 -2.43 -6.01 8.75
N GLY A 54 -3.53 -5.26 8.79
CA GLY A 54 -4.64 -5.50 9.72
C GLY A 54 -5.25 -6.88 9.54
N ILE A 55 -5.53 -7.28 8.29
CA ILE A 55 -6.04 -8.63 7.97
C ILE A 55 -5.05 -9.71 8.40
N LYS A 56 -3.75 -9.52 8.19
CA LYS A 56 -2.72 -10.49 8.65
C LYS A 56 -2.72 -10.66 10.17
N VAL A 57 -2.97 -9.57 10.90
CA VAL A 57 -3.13 -9.59 12.36
C VAL A 57 -4.38 -10.38 12.76
N ASP A 58 -5.51 -10.11 12.11
CA ASP A 58 -6.77 -10.82 12.38
C ASP A 58 -6.66 -12.32 12.08
N ILE A 59 -6.02 -12.69 10.96
CA ILE A 59 -5.73 -14.09 10.61
C ILE A 59 -4.85 -14.75 11.67
N GLY A 60 -3.77 -14.09 12.10
CA GLY A 60 -2.88 -14.60 13.14
C GLY A 60 -3.63 -14.87 14.46
N SER A 61 -4.45 -13.91 14.88
CA SER A 61 -5.32 -14.02 16.06
C SER A 61 -6.36 -15.14 15.94
N TYR A 62 -6.99 -15.28 14.77
CA TYR A 62 -7.95 -16.36 14.52
C TYR A 62 -7.30 -17.75 14.58
N LEU A 63 -6.11 -17.92 13.98
CA LEU A 63 -5.37 -19.18 14.02
C LEU A 63 -4.96 -19.55 15.45
N GLU A 64 -4.51 -18.57 16.22
CA GLU A 64 -4.15 -18.74 17.63
C GLU A 64 -5.35 -19.22 18.46
N THR A 65 -6.49 -18.52 18.35
CA THR A 65 -7.73 -18.90 19.04
C THR A 65 -8.31 -20.24 18.58
N SER A 66 -8.02 -20.63 17.34
CA SER A 66 -8.40 -21.94 16.78
C SER A 66 -7.45 -23.08 17.19
N GLY A 67 -6.40 -22.80 17.98
CA GLY A 67 -5.47 -23.81 18.48
C GLY A 67 -4.35 -24.19 17.52
N ALA A 68 -4.08 -23.37 16.49
CA ALA A 68 -2.93 -23.59 15.62
C ALA A 68 -1.61 -23.51 16.41
N SER A 69 -0.62 -24.35 16.07
CA SER A 69 0.69 -24.31 16.70
C SER A 69 1.42 -23.01 16.37
N SER A 70 2.29 -22.55 17.28
CA SER A 70 3.17 -21.39 17.02
C SER A 70 3.99 -21.59 15.75
N SER A 71 4.54 -22.79 15.53
CA SER A 71 5.28 -23.13 14.31
C SER A 71 4.44 -22.98 13.03
N SER A 72 3.14 -23.30 13.08
CA SER A 72 2.25 -23.15 11.93
C SER A 72 1.96 -21.67 11.65
N ILE A 73 1.71 -20.88 12.70
CA ILE A 73 1.50 -19.43 12.59
C ILE A 73 2.76 -18.74 12.07
N ASP A 74 3.94 -19.11 12.57
CA ASP A 74 5.21 -18.54 12.14
C ASP A 74 5.52 -18.92 10.68
N THR A 75 5.18 -20.14 10.25
CA THR A 75 5.28 -20.55 8.85
C THR A 75 4.40 -19.67 7.96
N LEU A 76 3.15 -19.44 8.35
CA LEU A 76 2.22 -18.58 7.61
C LEU A 76 2.66 -17.12 7.60
N ALA A 77 3.27 -16.64 8.68
CA ALA A 77 3.84 -15.30 8.74
C ALA A 77 5.06 -15.14 7.82
N ASN A 78 5.94 -16.15 7.77
CA ASN A 78 7.12 -16.15 6.91
C ASN A 78 6.78 -16.14 5.41
N ILE A 79 5.66 -16.74 5.01
CA ILE A 79 5.15 -16.66 3.63
C ILE A 79 4.23 -15.45 3.40
N GLY A 80 4.04 -14.60 4.42
CA GLY A 80 3.33 -13.33 4.33
C GLY A 80 1.80 -13.40 4.45
N VAL A 81 1.24 -14.51 4.94
CA VAL A 81 -0.22 -14.73 5.09
C VAL A 81 -0.76 -14.24 6.44
N SER A 82 0.04 -14.31 7.50
CA SER A 82 -0.32 -13.83 8.85
C SER A 82 0.82 -12.99 9.45
N VAL A 83 0.70 -12.63 10.72
CA VAL A 83 1.80 -12.05 11.51
C VAL A 83 2.41 -13.08 12.44
N THR A 84 3.71 -12.95 12.73
CA THR A 84 4.42 -13.76 13.74
C THR A 84 3.95 -13.40 15.13
N ARG A 85 3.99 -14.37 16.06
CA ARG A 85 3.80 -14.06 17.48
C ARG A 85 4.97 -13.21 17.99
N LYS A 86 4.69 -12.22 18.83
CA LYS A 86 5.69 -11.76 19.81
C LYS A 86 5.62 -12.69 21.02
N GLN A 87 6.75 -13.28 21.37
CA GLN A 87 6.95 -13.97 22.65
C GLN A 87 6.83 -12.98 23.80
#